data_AF-A0A9J6CAY9-F1
#
_entry.id   AF-A0A9J6CAY9-F1
#
_cell.length_a   1.000
_cell.length_b   1.000
_cell.length_c   1.000
_cell.angle_alpha   90.00
_cell.angle_beta   90.00
_cell.angle_gamma   90.00
#
_symmetry.space_group_name_H-M   'P 1'
#
loop_
_entity.id
_entity.type
_entity.pdbx_description
1 polymer ?
#
loop_
_entity_poly.entity_id
_entity_poly.type
_entity_poly.pdbx_seq_one_letter_code
_entity_poly.pdbx_strand_id
1 'polypeptide(L)'
;MANIWIHVTPTDLHRAKTEYKPGHPHSKIYDYTYGYSMNYYQPMIDYLDRRDSLSVHDDEKIQLPHLPWTNERYIQEYDPKNPLMLYNDKELKRIAVKSQTGALKNINNFDVKRSYFSAIPTADATKLLRKLPKTSALEAVYKKDVGQLIEDIKNLEMETYYRYKEGERKMIQEERENFPLELKRAIKGKSANQIRNILLADSMRKIRESSENDAKVLRECYATTRTRRAARSLSESRPNKHACECSPEPNPCQKVSYSLENVKKELNSFTHKTEEFLSDTRYRLHLINRTLVESEDFLNDRKLERKRQK
;
A
#
# COMPACT_ATOMS: atom_id res chain seq x y z
N MET A 1 1.03 28.14 -34.59
CA MET A 1 1.82 27.09 -33.92
C MET A 1 1.14 26.77 -32.61
N ALA A 2 0.55 25.57 -32.49
CA ALA A 2 -0.24 25.18 -31.32
C ALA A 2 0.69 24.62 -30.23
N ASN A 3 0.68 25.25 -29.04
CA ASN A 3 1.39 24.77 -27.87
C ASN A 3 0.59 23.63 -27.24
N ILE A 4 1.11 22.41 -27.34
CA ILE A 4 0.57 21.22 -26.66
C ILE A 4 1.08 21.26 -25.22
N TRP A 5 0.19 21.61 -24.29
CA TRP A 5 0.43 21.48 -22.86
C TRP A 5 0.14 20.03 -22.45
N ILE A 6 1.18 19.28 -22.09
CA ILE A 6 1.03 17.93 -21.55
C ILE A 6 0.68 18.07 -20.06
N HIS A 7 -0.60 17.94 -19.74
CA HIS A 7 -1.08 17.81 -18.36
C HIS A 7 -0.85 16.37 -17.90
N VAL A 8 -0.01 16.18 -16.87
CA VAL A 8 0.23 14.88 -16.24
C VAL A 8 -0.62 14.79 -14.97
N THR A 9 -1.41 13.73 -14.85
CA THR A 9 -2.36 13.48 -13.76
C THR A 9 -1.93 12.27 -12.90
N PRO A 10 -2.45 12.09 -11.66
CA PRO A 10 -2.01 11.02 -10.75
C PRO A 10 -2.24 9.59 -11.26
N THR A 11 -3.18 9.37 -12.19
CA THR A 11 -3.34 8.11 -12.91
C THR A 11 -2.11 7.76 -13.75
N ASP A 12 -1.36 8.75 -14.23
CA ASP A 12 -0.14 8.57 -15.04
C ASP A 12 1.06 8.14 -14.19
N LEU A 13 1.07 8.43 -12.89
CA LEU A 13 2.12 8.04 -11.94
C LEU A 13 1.98 6.59 -11.45
N HIS A 14 0.76 6.05 -11.36
CA HIS A 14 0.56 4.62 -11.14
C HIS A 14 0.76 3.80 -12.41
N ARG A 15 0.43 4.37 -13.58
CA ARG A 15 0.83 3.81 -14.88
C ARG A 15 2.35 3.76 -15.06
N ALA A 16 3.12 4.71 -14.50
CA ALA A 16 4.58 4.72 -14.58
C ALA A 16 5.30 3.53 -13.88
N LYS A 17 4.62 2.71 -13.07
CA LYS A 17 5.16 1.42 -12.58
C LYS A 17 4.96 0.26 -13.58
N THR A 18 4.17 0.47 -14.63
CA THR A 18 3.83 -0.53 -15.65
C THR A 18 3.96 -0.04 -17.10
N GLU A 19 4.27 1.24 -17.34
CA GLU A 19 4.36 1.79 -18.70
C GLU A 19 5.79 1.86 -19.21
N TYR A 20 5.93 1.27 -20.39
CA TYR A 20 7.06 1.35 -21.28
C TYR A 20 7.59 2.79 -21.39
N LYS A 21 8.77 3.04 -20.80
CA LYS A 21 9.58 4.20 -21.12
C LYS A 21 10.25 3.92 -22.47
N PRO A 22 10.07 4.74 -23.52
CA PRO A 22 10.70 4.51 -24.81
C PRO A 22 12.22 4.43 -24.64
N GLY A 23 12.82 3.27 -24.96
CA GLY A 23 14.26 3.01 -24.79
C GLY A 23 14.67 2.33 -23.47
N HIS A 24 13.73 2.01 -22.58
CA HIS A 24 14.01 1.31 -21.32
C HIS A 24 13.48 -0.14 -21.43
N PRO A 25 14.35 -1.17 -21.42
CA PRO A 25 13.90 -2.55 -21.57
C PRO A 25 13.12 -3.00 -20.33
N HIS A 26 11.95 -3.60 -20.55
CA HIS A 26 10.98 -4.04 -19.52
C HIS A 26 11.45 -5.16 -18.57
N SER A 27 12.72 -5.52 -18.56
CA SER A 27 13.19 -6.61 -17.71
C SER A 27 13.39 -6.13 -16.27
N LYS A 28 12.82 -6.85 -15.30
CA LYS A 28 13.09 -6.66 -13.86
C LYS A 28 14.60 -6.73 -13.55
N ILE A 29 15.36 -7.42 -14.38
CA ILE A 29 16.83 -7.54 -14.30
C ILE A 29 17.49 -6.21 -14.65
N TYR A 30 16.99 -5.48 -15.65
CA TYR A 30 17.55 -4.20 -16.06
C TYR A 30 17.40 -3.14 -14.98
N ASP A 31 16.20 -2.98 -14.40
CA ASP A 31 15.96 -2.02 -13.32
C ASP A 31 16.84 -2.29 -12.10
N TYR A 32 17.05 -3.58 -11.77
CA TYR A 32 17.92 -3.97 -10.67
C TYR A 32 19.40 -3.70 -10.96
N THR A 33 19.84 -4.00 -12.18
CA THR A 33 21.26 -3.86 -12.57
C THR A 33 21.65 -2.39 -12.73
N TYR A 34 20.78 -1.59 -13.34
CA TYR A 34 21.00 -0.16 -13.54
C TYR A 34 20.79 0.63 -12.24
N GLY A 35 19.74 0.33 -11.48
CA GLY A 35 19.48 0.94 -10.17
C GLY A 35 20.62 0.68 -9.19
N TYR A 36 21.18 -0.54 -9.21
CA TYR A 36 22.37 -0.86 -8.42
C TYR A 36 23.59 -0.04 -8.85
N SER A 37 23.87 0.11 -10.14
CA SER A 37 25.01 0.92 -10.59
C SER A 37 24.91 2.41 -10.23
N MET A 38 23.70 2.96 -10.20
CA MET A 38 23.46 4.36 -9.84
C MET A 38 23.55 4.58 -8.32
N ASN A 39 23.06 3.60 -7.54
CA ASN A 39 22.97 3.70 -6.08
C ASN A 39 24.23 3.17 -5.37
N TYR A 40 25.13 2.51 -6.10
CA TYR A 40 26.36 1.90 -5.57
C TYR A 40 27.20 2.88 -4.75
N TYR A 41 27.30 4.13 -5.20
CA TYR A 41 28.15 5.14 -4.57
C TYR A 41 27.40 6.01 -3.54
N GLN A 42 26.08 5.84 -3.38
CA GLN A 42 25.33 6.66 -2.42
C GLN A 42 25.87 6.55 -0.98
N PRO A 43 26.21 5.36 -0.45
CA PRO A 43 26.79 5.26 0.89
C PRO A 43 28.10 6.05 1.05
N MET A 44 28.88 6.14 -0.04
CA MET A 44 30.12 6.91 -0.07
C MET A 44 29.85 8.41 -0.13
N ILE A 45 28.86 8.85 -0.90
CA ILE A 45 28.42 10.26 -0.95
C ILE A 45 27.89 10.69 0.42
N ASP A 46 27.03 9.88 1.03
CA ASP A 46 26.46 10.14 2.35
C ASP A 46 27.54 10.19 3.44
N TYR A 47 28.56 9.33 3.35
CA TYR A 47 29.73 9.38 4.24
C TYR A 47 30.54 10.66 4.05
N LEU A 48 30.82 11.07 2.81
CA LEU A 48 31.55 12.30 2.53
C LEU A 48 30.78 13.52 3.04
N ASP A 49 29.46 13.56 2.85
CA ASP A 49 28.60 14.62 3.36
C ASP A 49 28.61 14.67 4.90
N ARG A 50 28.54 13.49 5.56
CA ARG A 50 28.64 13.40 7.03
C ARG A 50 30.00 13.89 7.51
N ARG A 51 31.09 13.40 6.92
CA ARG A 51 32.47 13.82 7.23
C ARG A 51 32.65 15.32 7.05
N ASP A 52 32.18 15.89 5.94
CA ASP A 52 32.24 17.33 5.67
C ASP A 52 31.37 18.17 6.63
N SER A 53 30.36 17.55 7.25
CA SER A 53 29.44 18.22 8.18
C SER A 53 29.88 18.16 9.64
N LEU A 54 30.76 17.22 9.99
CA LEU A 54 31.22 16.98 11.36
C LEU A 54 32.36 17.93 11.73
N SER A 55 32.42 18.27 13.02
CA SER A 55 33.53 19.05 13.58
C SER A 55 34.71 18.12 13.87
N VAL A 56 35.94 18.66 13.87
CA VAL A 56 37.22 17.93 14.04
C VAL A 56 37.26 16.99 15.27
N HIS A 57 36.34 17.13 16.22
CA HIS A 57 36.26 16.31 17.43
C HIS A 57 35.38 15.06 17.31
N ASP A 58 34.59 14.91 16.23
CA ASP A 58 33.70 13.74 16.03
C ASP A 58 34.25 12.74 15.00
N ASP A 59 35.46 12.97 14.49
CA ASP A 59 36.09 12.16 13.43
C ASP A 59 36.31 10.69 13.83
N GLU A 60 36.45 10.40 15.14
CA GLU A 60 36.68 9.04 15.65
C GLU A 60 35.47 8.10 15.52
N LYS A 61 34.26 8.61 15.27
CA LYS A 61 33.04 7.80 15.14
C LYS A 61 32.62 7.50 13.71
N ILE A 62 33.31 8.04 12.71
CA ILE A 62 32.89 7.92 11.31
C ILE A 62 33.46 6.63 10.71
N GLN A 63 32.72 5.53 10.88
CA GLN A 63 33.03 4.28 10.20
C GLN A 63 32.91 4.46 8.68
N LEU A 64 33.84 3.85 7.93
CA LEU A 64 33.78 3.84 6.47
C LEU A 64 32.49 3.15 6.02
N PRO A 65 31.80 3.70 5.02
CA PRO A 65 30.56 3.13 4.54
C PRO A 65 30.87 1.81 3.86
N HIS A 66 30.04 0.80 4.12
CA HIS A 66 30.11 -0.46 3.39
C HIS A 66 29.63 -0.23 1.96
N LEU A 67 30.48 -0.54 0.98
CA LEU A 67 30.13 -0.53 -0.43
C LEU A 67 29.63 -1.93 -0.79
N PRO A 68 28.35 -2.07 -1.18
CA PRO A 68 27.77 -3.39 -1.35
C PRO A 68 28.48 -4.14 -2.48
N TRP A 69 29.02 -5.33 -2.24
CA TRP A 69 29.64 -6.13 -3.30
C TRP A 69 28.59 -6.75 -4.23
N THR A 70 29.01 -7.22 -5.42
CA THR A 70 28.13 -7.92 -6.38
C THR A 70 27.38 -9.10 -5.75
N ASN A 71 27.97 -9.76 -4.77
CA ASN A 71 27.39 -10.90 -4.06
C ASN A 71 26.31 -10.49 -3.03
N GLU A 72 26.31 -9.22 -2.63
CA GLU A 72 25.38 -8.65 -1.65
C GLU A 72 24.18 -7.96 -2.31
N ARG A 73 24.10 -8.05 -3.65
CA ARG A 73 23.05 -7.43 -4.48
C ARG A 73 21.63 -7.77 -4.04
N TYR A 74 21.42 -8.89 -3.34
CA TYR A 74 20.10 -9.37 -2.89
C TYR A 74 19.90 -9.30 -1.38
N ILE A 75 20.84 -8.71 -0.65
CA ILE A 75 20.66 -8.45 0.78
C ILE A 75 19.72 -7.27 0.91
N GLN A 76 18.67 -7.42 1.72
CA GLN A 76 17.63 -6.41 1.86
C GLN A 76 18.19 -5.05 2.29
N GLU A 77 19.27 -5.01 3.07
CA GLU A 77 19.95 -3.79 3.51
C GLU A 77 20.62 -3.03 2.34
N TYR A 78 21.05 -3.74 1.30
CA TYR A 78 21.75 -3.22 0.15
C TYR A 78 20.94 -3.29 -1.15
N ASP A 79 19.63 -3.54 -1.05
CA ASP A 79 18.75 -3.61 -2.20
C ASP A 79 18.71 -2.23 -2.89
N PRO A 80 18.97 -2.13 -4.21
CA PRO A 80 18.87 -0.88 -4.94
C PRO A 80 17.47 -0.23 -4.91
N LYS A 81 16.44 -0.97 -4.49
CA LYS A 81 15.08 -0.45 -4.25
C LYS A 81 14.93 0.28 -2.93
N ASN A 82 15.89 0.17 -2.02
CA ASN A 82 15.84 0.91 -0.78
C ASN A 82 15.84 2.41 -1.08
N PRO A 83 15.01 3.20 -0.36
CA PRO A 83 15.00 4.62 -0.53
C PRO A 83 16.39 5.18 -0.19
N LEU A 84 16.97 5.90 -1.15
CA LEU A 84 18.19 6.67 -0.92
C LEU A 84 17.93 7.71 0.17
N MET A 85 18.98 8.08 0.91
CA MET A 85 18.86 9.20 1.85
C MET A 85 18.42 10.45 1.07
N LEU A 86 17.24 10.96 1.40
CA LEU A 86 16.69 12.14 0.76
C LEU A 86 17.17 13.37 1.52
N TYR A 87 17.72 14.35 0.79
CA TYR A 87 18.12 15.62 1.38
C TYR A 87 16.92 16.45 1.80
N ASN A 88 17.00 17.05 2.98
CA ASN A 88 16.04 18.06 3.40
C ASN A 88 16.22 19.36 2.60
N ASP A 89 15.18 20.19 2.54
CA ASP A 89 15.18 21.50 1.89
C ASP A 89 16.35 22.40 2.33
N LYS A 90 16.67 22.36 3.63
CA LYS A 90 17.76 23.14 4.22
C LYS A 90 19.13 22.64 3.73
N GLU A 91 19.31 21.33 3.67
CA GLU A 91 20.55 20.70 3.22
C GLU A 91 20.77 20.93 1.73
N LEU A 92 19.72 20.77 0.94
CA LEU A 92 19.74 21.01 -0.50
C LEU A 92 20.12 22.46 -0.82
N LYS A 93 19.56 23.43 -0.08
CA LYS A 93 19.94 24.85 -0.21
C LYS A 93 21.39 25.08 0.22
N ARG A 94 21.84 24.49 1.33
CA ARG A 94 23.23 24.62 1.82
C ARG A 94 24.23 24.09 0.78
N ILE A 95 24.00 22.88 0.24
CA ILE A 95 24.84 22.25 -0.77
C ILE A 95 24.84 23.08 -2.06
N ALA A 96 23.67 23.57 -2.49
CA ALA A 96 23.57 24.42 -3.67
C ALA A 96 24.34 25.74 -3.51
N VAL A 97 24.27 26.40 -2.35
CA VAL A 97 25.06 27.61 -2.05
C VAL A 97 26.56 27.29 -2.05
N LYS A 98 26.99 26.22 -1.36
CA LYS A 98 28.41 25.80 -1.31
C LYS A 98 28.95 25.52 -2.72
N SER A 99 28.17 24.80 -3.52
CA SER A 99 28.53 24.44 -4.90
C SER A 99 28.54 25.64 -5.83
N GLN A 100 27.54 26.52 -5.75
CA GLN A 100 27.47 27.74 -6.54
C GLN A 100 28.62 28.70 -6.21
N THR A 101 28.93 28.91 -4.92
CA THR A 101 30.05 29.77 -4.51
C THR A 101 31.40 29.18 -4.90
N GLY A 102 31.59 27.86 -4.76
CA GLY A 102 32.78 27.16 -5.25
C GLY A 102 32.95 27.26 -6.77
N ALA A 103 31.87 27.05 -7.52
CA ALA A 103 31.89 27.17 -8.98
C ALA A 103 32.20 28.61 -9.44
N LEU A 104 31.63 29.63 -8.79
CA LEU A 104 31.93 31.03 -9.07
C LEU A 104 33.39 31.38 -8.78
N LYS A 105 33.93 30.91 -7.65
CA LYS A 105 35.36 31.05 -7.33
C LYS A 105 36.24 30.40 -8.41
N ASN A 106 35.89 29.20 -8.84
CA ASN A 106 36.64 28.49 -9.88
C ASN A 106 36.53 29.17 -11.26
N ILE A 107 35.39 29.79 -11.58
CA ILE A 107 35.24 30.60 -12.80
C ILE A 107 36.14 31.84 -12.75
N ASN A 108 36.22 32.49 -11.59
CA ASN A 108 37.01 33.72 -11.42
C ASN A 108 38.51 33.44 -11.35
N ASN A 109 38.92 32.30 -10.80
CA ASN A 109 40.32 31.91 -10.63
C ASN A 109 40.89 31.13 -11.83
N PHE A 110 40.13 31.01 -12.92
CA PHE A 110 40.57 30.29 -14.11
C PHE A 110 41.55 31.16 -14.91
N ASP A 111 42.79 30.70 -15.07
CA ASP A 111 43.90 31.44 -15.71
C ASP A 111 43.74 31.64 -17.24
N VAL A 112 42.69 31.04 -17.83
CA VAL A 112 42.42 31.16 -19.27
C VAL A 112 41.43 32.30 -19.53
N LYS A 113 41.83 33.24 -20.39
CA LYS A 113 40.96 34.32 -20.89
C LYS A 113 39.72 33.73 -21.57
N ARG A 114 38.57 33.81 -20.91
CA ARG A 114 37.27 33.37 -21.46
C ARG A 114 36.62 34.47 -22.29
N SER A 115 36.15 34.11 -23.49
CA SER A 115 35.31 35.00 -24.30
C SER A 115 33.98 35.26 -23.58
N TYR A 116 33.40 36.46 -23.76
CA TYR A 116 32.08 36.82 -23.23
C TYR A 116 31.01 35.79 -23.57
N PHE A 117 31.07 35.20 -24.76
CA PHE A 117 30.16 34.15 -25.23
C PHE A 117 30.23 32.86 -24.38
N SER A 118 31.38 32.58 -23.77
CA SER A 118 31.55 31.43 -22.87
C SER A 118 31.32 31.79 -21.40
N ALA A 119 31.70 33.00 -20.99
CA ALA A 119 31.64 33.42 -19.59
C ALA A 119 30.19 33.58 -19.09
N ILE A 120 29.31 34.20 -19.89
CA ILE A 120 27.93 34.48 -19.49
C ILE A 120 27.11 33.19 -19.31
N PRO A 121 27.10 32.23 -20.26
CA PRO A 121 26.38 30.97 -20.08
C PRO A 121 26.96 30.12 -18.96
N THR A 122 28.29 30.15 -18.76
CA THR A 122 28.93 29.40 -17.69
C THR A 122 28.55 29.98 -16.32
N ALA A 123 28.58 31.30 -16.16
CA ALA A 123 28.13 31.97 -14.95
C ALA A 123 26.64 31.73 -14.67
N ASP A 124 25.78 31.77 -15.70
CA ASP A 124 24.36 31.47 -15.53
C ASP A 124 24.12 29.98 -15.19
N ALA A 125 24.92 29.08 -15.75
CA ALA A 125 24.87 27.66 -15.42
C ALA A 125 25.20 27.39 -13.93
N THR A 126 26.04 28.21 -13.29
CA THR A 126 26.36 28.07 -11.86
C THR A 126 25.24 28.49 -10.91
N LYS A 127 24.19 29.16 -11.38
CA LYS A 127 23.05 29.59 -10.54
C LYS A 127 22.15 28.40 -10.18
N LEU A 128 22.68 27.46 -9.40
CA LEU A 128 22.01 26.24 -8.99
C LEU A 128 20.75 26.52 -8.16
N LEU A 129 20.78 27.56 -7.31
CA LEU A 129 19.62 27.96 -6.51
C LEU A 129 18.37 28.30 -7.34
N ARG A 130 18.55 28.85 -8.55
CA ARG A 130 17.43 29.16 -9.45
C ARG A 130 16.83 27.89 -10.08
N LYS A 131 17.63 26.83 -10.20
CA LYS A 131 17.26 25.57 -10.86
C LYS A 131 16.73 24.52 -9.88
N LEU A 132 16.78 24.79 -8.57
CA LEU A 132 16.27 23.89 -7.55
C LEU A 132 14.74 23.80 -7.61
N PRO A 133 14.17 22.59 -7.41
CA PRO A 133 12.73 22.46 -7.24
C PRO A 133 12.27 23.23 -6.00
N LYS A 134 11.03 23.75 -6.06
CA LYS A 134 10.44 24.56 -4.97
C LYS A 134 10.21 23.77 -3.66
N THR A 135 10.19 22.44 -3.76
CA THR A 135 9.95 21.49 -2.67
C THR A 135 10.94 20.35 -2.77
N SER A 136 11.55 19.96 -1.66
CA SER A 136 12.37 18.75 -1.59
C SER A 136 11.54 17.50 -1.92
N ALA A 137 12.22 16.51 -2.49
CA ALA A 137 11.68 15.17 -2.68
C ALA A 137 11.17 14.57 -1.36
N LEU A 138 11.84 14.84 -0.24
CA LEU A 138 11.42 14.39 1.08
C LEU A 138 10.06 15.01 1.46
N GLU A 139 9.91 16.32 1.33
CA GLU A 139 8.65 17.00 1.61
C GLU A 139 7.53 16.56 0.66
N ALA A 140 7.86 16.26 -0.60
CA ALA A 140 6.91 15.72 -1.56
C ALA A 140 6.43 14.30 -1.21
N VAL A 141 7.32 13.44 -0.67
CA VAL A 141 6.95 12.11 -0.17
C VAL A 141 6.09 12.24 1.08
N TYR A 142 6.52 13.03 2.07
CA TYR A 142 5.73 13.26 3.29
C TYR A 142 4.35 13.84 2.99
N LYS A 143 4.24 14.83 2.09
CA LYS A 143 2.93 15.40 1.70
C LYS A 143 2.04 14.38 1.01
N LYS A 144 2.59 13.41 0.30
CA LYS A 144 1.79 12.34 -0.31
C LYS A 144 1.31 11.36 0.74
N ASP A 145 2.22 10.79 1.51
CA ASP A 145 1.87 9.70 2.43
C ASP A 145 1.03 10.19 3.60
N VAL A 146 1.45 11.30 4.22
CA VAL A 146 0.72 11.92 5.33
C VAL A 146 -0.51 12.67 4.84
N GLY A 147 -0.43 13.31 3.66
CA GLY A 147 -1.57 14.02 3.08
C GLY A 147 -2.72 13.08 2.72
N GLN A 148 -2.41 11.93 2.11
CA GLN A 148 -3.39 10.87 1.83
C GLN A 148 -4.01 10.35 3.13
N LEU A 149 -3.19 10.06 4.15
CA LEU A 149 -3.72 9.60 5.44
C LEU A 149 -4.65 10.63 6.09
N ILE A 150 -4.32 11.92 6.05
CA ILE A 150 -5.18 12.99 6.56
C ILE A 150 -6.49 13.07 5.78
N GLU A 151 -6.43 12.92 4.47
CA GLU A 151 -7.61 12.94 3.59
C GLU A 151 -8.51 11.72 3.85
N ASP A 152 -7.93 10.53 4.02
CA ASP A 152 -8.63 9.31 4.39
C ASP A 152 -9.33 9.43 5.75
N ILE A 153 -8.65 10.01 6.75
CA ILE A 153 -9.24 10.27 8.07
C ILE A 153 -10.44 11.21 7.95
N LYS A 154 -10.31 12.30 7.20
CA LYS A 154 -11.42 13.25 6.97
C LYS A 154 -12.59 12.58 6.26
N ASN A 155 -12.32 11.75 5.26
CA ASN A 155 -13.35 11.01 4.54
C ASN A 155 -14.07 10.02 5.46
N LEU A 156 -13.34 9.33 6.34
CA LEU A 156 -13.91 8.42 7.33
C LEU A 156 -14.79 9.17 8.34
N GLU A 157 -14.34 10.31 8.86
CA GLU A 157 -15.13 11.18 9.74
C GLU A 157 -16.42 11.66 9.06
N MET A 158 -16.33 12.09 7.80
CA MET A 158 -17.50 12.48 7.03
C MET A 158 -18.46 11.31 6.79
N GLU A 159 -17.95 10.12 6.43
CA GLU A 159 -18.78 8.94 6.20
C GLU A 159 -19.49 8.49 7.48
N THR A 160 -18.79 8.48 8.62
CA THR A 160 -19.39 8.14 9.92
C THR A 160 -20.49 9.13 10.31
N TYR A 161 -20.29 10.43 10.06
CA TYR A 161 -21.32 11.45 10.26
C TYR A 161 -22.57 11.21 9.40
N TYR A 162 -22.39 10.93 8.11
CA TYR A 162 -23.51 10.66 7.22
C TYR A 162 -24.26 9.38 7.59
N ARG A 163 -23.56 8.31 7.96
CA ARG A 163 -24.18 7.06 8.45
C ARG A 163 -25.00 7.30 9.72
N TYR A 164 -24.47 8.07 10.66
CA TYR A 164 -25.19 8.45 11.87
C TYR A 164 -26.47 9.23 11.55
N LYS A 165 -26.37 10.25 10.67
CA LYS A 165 -27.54 11.03 10.24
C LYS A 165 -28.57 10.23 9.46
N GLU A 166 -28.13 9.28 8.65
CA GLU A 166 -29.03 8.37 7.96
C GLU A 166 -29.72 7.41 8.93
N GLY A 167 -28.99 6.91 9.94
CA GLY A 167 -29.54 6.13 11.04
C GLY A 167 -30.62 6.87 11.81
N GLU A 168 -30.39 8.13 12.20
CA GLU A 168 -31.41 8.97 12.85
C GLU A 168 -32.67 9.10 11.98
N ARG A 169 -32.51 9.32 10.67
CA ARG A 169 -33.65 9.42 9.75
C ARG A 169 -34.45 8.12 9.67
N LYS A 170 -33.77 6.97 9.60
CA LYS A 170 -34.42 5.65 9.57
C LYS A 170 -35.17 5.37 10.87
N MET A 171 -34.57 5.66 12.02
CA MET A 171 -35.24 5.53 13.33
C MET A 171 -36.50 6.38 13.40
N ILE A 172 -36.44 7.66 12.99
CA ILE A 172 -37.62 8.54 12.97
C ILE A 172 -38.70 8.01 12.02
N GLN A 173 -38.31 7.45 10.88
CA GLN A 173 -39.26 6.88 9.92
C GLN A 173 -39.91 5.59 10.46
N GLU A 174 -39.11 4.68 11.03
CA GLU A 174 -39.59 3.46 11.69
C GLU A 174 -40.53 3.80 12.86
N GLU A 175 -40.20 4.80 13.69
CA GLU A 175 -41.08 5.26 14.76
C GLU A 175 -42.41 5.82 14.24
N ARG A 176 -42.40 6.52 13.09
CA ARG A 176 -43.64 7.02 12.45
C ARG A 176 -44.51 5.90 11.90
N GLU A 177 -43.89 4.90 11.28
CA GLU A 177 -44.55 3.76 10.66
C GLU A 177 -45.09 2.79 11.72
N ASN A 178 -44.28 2.46 12.73
CA ASN A 178 -44.64 1.59 13.84
C ASN A 178 -45.44 2.30 14.95
N PHE A 179 -45.80 3.58 14.77
CA PHE A 179 -46.60 4.27 15.76
C PHE A 179 -47.99 3.60 15.87
N PRO A 180 -48.35 3.05 17.04
CA PRO A 180 -49.50 2.18 17.20
C PRO A 180 -50.81 2.86 16.79
N LEU A 181 -51.57 2.18 15.93
CA LEU A 181 -52.80 2.71 15.35
C LEU A 181 -53.86 3.01 16.41
N GLU A 182 -53.90 2.19 17.48
CA GLU A 182 -54.75 2.39 18.66
C GLU A 182 -54.42 3.69 19.38
N LEU A 183 -53.13 3.99 19.53
CA LEU A 183 -52.66 5.22 20.16
C LEU A 183 -52.94 6.44 19.27
N LYS A 184 -52.79 6.34 17.93
CA LYS A 184 -53.20 7.39 16.98
C LYS A 184 -54.68 7.73 17.14
N ARG A 185 -55.55 6.71 17.23
CA ARG A 185 -56.99 6.89 17.44
C ARG A 185 -57.29 7.48 18.82
N ALA A 186 -56.59 7.02 19.87
CA ALA A 186 -56.77 7.49 21.24
C ALA A 186 -56.36 8.94 21.47
N ILE A 187 -55.47 9.49 20.63
CA ILE A 187 -54.93 10.86 20.74
C ILE A 187 -55.69 11.85 19.86
N LYS A 188 -56.32 11.39 18.76
CA LYS A 188 -57.02 12.24 17.80
C LYS A 188 -58.17 13.01 18.48
N GLY A 189 -58.14 14.35 18.35
CA GLY A 189 -59.19 15.24 18.87
C GLY A 189 -59.13 15.54 20.38
N LYS A 190 -58.10 15.08 21.09
CA LYS A 190 -57.90 15.38 22.52
C LYS A 190 -57.05 16.62 22.74
N SER A 191 -57.17 17.23 23.92
CA SER A 191 -56.35 18.40 24.29
C SER A 191 -54.90 17.99 24.60
N ALA A 192 -53.95 18.93 24.47
CA ALA A 192 -52.52 18.67 24.70
C ALA A 192 -52.24 18.02 26.08
N ASN A 193 -52.94 18.46 27.13
CA ASN A 193 -52.81 17.89 28.47
C ASN A 193 -53.34 16.45 28.55
N GLN A 194 -54.45 16.14 27.85
CA GLN A 194 -54.97 14.77 27.79
C GLN A 194 -54.05 13.84 26.99
N ILE A 195 -53.49 14.33 25.88
CA ILE A 195 -52.52 13.60 25.07
C ILE A 195 -51.28 13.27 25.90
N ARG A 196 -50.75 14.24 26.64
CA ARG A 196 -49.63 14.04 27.57
C ARG A 196 -49.92 12.93 28.58
N ASN A 197 -51.07 12.96 29.24
CA ASN A 197 -51.42 11.96 30.25
C ASN A 197 -51.56 10.56 29.65
N ILE A 198 -52.12 10.44 28.45
CA ILE A 198 -52.21 9.18 27.72
C ILE A 198 -50.83 8.64 27.34
N LEU A 199 -49.94 9.50 26.84
CA LEU A 199 -48.56 9.12 26.49
C LEU A 199 -47.74 8.72 27.73
N LEU A 200 -47.91 9.42 28.84
CA LEU A 200 -47.25 9.07 30.11
C LEU A 200 -47.74 7.71 30.63
N ALA A 201 -49.05 7.45 30.59
CA ALA A 201 -49.60 6.17 30.99
C ALA A 201 -49.13 5.02 30.08
N ASP A 202 -49.10 5.23 28.76
CA ASP A 202 -48.59 4.24 27.79
C ASP A 202 -47.08 3.98 27.98
N SER A 203 -46.30 5.02 28.23
CA SER A 203 -44.86 4.91 28.53
C SER A 203 -44.62 4.11 29.81
N MET A 204 -45.33 4.42 30.90
CA MET A 204 -45.22 3.65 32.15
C MET A 204 -45.60 2.18 31.97
N ARG A 205 -46.62 1.89 31.15
CA ARG A 205 -47.00 0.51 30.81
C ARG A 205 -45.90 -0.21 30.04
N LYS A 206 -45.37 0.41 28.97
CA LYS A 206 -44.28 -0.18 28.17
C LYS A 206 -43.00 -0.38 28.95
N ILE A 207 -42.65 0.51 29.88
CA ILE A 207 -41.50 0.34 30.77
C ILE A 207 -41.67 -0.89 31.66
N ARG A 208 -42.88 -1.13 32.19
CA ARG A 208 -43.19 -2.34 32.98
C ARG A 208 -43.13 -3.60 32.13
N GLU A 209 -43.69 -3.56 30.92
CA GLU A 209 -43.64 -4.69 29.98
C GLU A 209 -42.20 -5.00 29.55
N SER A 210 -41.39 -3.98 29.28
CA SER A 210 -39.97 -4.13 28.92
C SER A 210 -39.18 -4.74 30.07
N SER A 211 -39.36 -4.26 31.30
CA SER A 211 -38.63 -4.80 32.45
C SER A 211 -39.03 -6.26 32.76
N GLU A 212 -40.30 -6.62 32.54
CA GLU A 212 -40.76 -8.00 32.64
C GLU A 212 -40.19 -8.89 31.52
N ASN A 213 -40.10 -8.39 30.29
CA ASN A 213 -39.52 -9.12 29.16
C ASN A 213 -38.01 -9.31 29.35
N ASP A 214 -37.27 -8.29 29.79
CA ASP A 214 -35.86 -8.39 30.13
C ASP A 214 -35.64 -9.41 31.26
N ALA A 215 -36.51 -9.41 32.28
CA ALA A 215 -36.47 -10.41 33.35
C ALA A 215 -36.77 -11.83 32.85
N LYS A 216 -37.67 -12.00 31.87
CA LYS A 216 -37.93 -13.29 31.22
C LYS A 216 -36.73 -13.77 30.40
N VAL A 217 -36.14 -12.92 29.57
CA VAL A 217 -34.94 -13.24 28.78
C VAL A 217 -33.79 -13.64 29.71
N LEU A 218 -33.55 -12.87 30.77
CA LEU A 218 -32.55 -13.23 31.78
C LEU A 218 -32.86 -14.59 32.42
N ARG A 219 -34.10 -14.85 32.83
CA ARG A 219 -34.51 -16.17 33.38
C ARG A 219 -34.27 -17.31 32.40
N GLU A 220 -34.56 -17.13 31.11
CA GLU A 220 -34.31 -18.11 30.06
C GLU A 220 -32.81 -18.34 29.82
N CYS A 221 -32.00 -17.28 29.80
CA CYS A 221 -30.54 -17.37 29.73
C CYS A 221 -29.95 -18.12 30.95
N TYR A 222 -30.47 -17.89 32.16
CA TYR A 222 -30.05 -18.60 33.38
C TYR A 222 -30.55 -20.05 33.43
N ALA A 223 -31.75 -20.33 32.89
CA ALA A 223 -32.30 -21.68 32.78
C ALA A 223 -31.47 -22.54 31.81
N THR A 224 -31.13 -21.99 30.64
CA THR A 224 -30.31 -22.66 29.62
C THR A 224 -28.87 -22.91 30.09
N THR A 225 -28.26 -21.99 30.86
CA THR A 225 -26.94 -22.24 31.46
C THR A 225 -26.98 -23.29 32.58
N ARG A 226 -28.04 -23.34 33.40
CA ARG A 226 -28.23 -24.39 34.42
C ARG A 226 -28.47 -25.76 33.79
N THR A 227 -29.32 -25.89 32.78
CA THR A 227 -29.56 -27.16 32.08
C THR A 227 -28.31 -27.64 31.35
N ARG A 228 -27.54 -26.74 30.74
CA ARG A 228 -26.26 -27.08 30.08
C ARG A 228 -25.17 -27.52 31.07
N ARG A 229 -25.17 -26.99 32.30
CA ARG A 229 -24.29 -27.47 33.40
C ARG A 229 -24.77 -28.81 33.97
N ALA A 230 -26.08 -29.00 34.14
CA ALA A 230 -26.65 -30.28 34.57
C ALA A 230 -26.40 -31.40 33.55
N ALA A 231 -26.51 -31.12 32.25
CA ALA A 231 -26.20 -32.07 31.18
C ALA A 231 -24.71 -32.45 31.12
N ARG A 232 -23.80 -31.52 31.49
CA ARG A 232 -22.37 -31.82 31.65
C ARG A 232 -22.05 -32.63 32.90
N SER A 233 -22.85 -32.49 33.96
CA SER A 233 -22.67 -33.25 35.20
C SER A 233 -23.21 -34.68 35.13
N LEU A 234 -24.06 -34.99 34.14
CA LEU A 234 -24.60 -36.33 33.89
C LEU A 234 -23.91 -37.07 32.73
N SER A 235 -22.93 -36.45 32.07
CA SER A 235 -22.17 -37.05 30.96
C SER A 235 -20.73 -37.36 31.36
N GLU A 236 -20.56 -38.12 32.44
CA GLU A 236 -19.30 -38.75 32.81
C GLU A 236 -19.24 -40.19 32.27
N SER A 237 -19.50 -40.34 30.99
CA SER A 237 -19.23 -41.58 30.25
C SER A 237 -18.94 -41.23 28.79
N ARG A 238 -17.72 -41.56 28.37
CA ARG A 238 -17.12 -41.40 27.03
C ARG A 238 -18.14 -41.28 25.87
N PRO A 239 -18.01 -40.29 24.96
CA PRO A 239 -18.80 -40.33 23.74
C PRO A 239 -18.17 -41.32 22.75
N ASN A 240 -18.89 -42.42 22.54
CA ASN A 240 -18.77 -43.29 21.39
C ASN A 240 -19.27 -42.55 20.14
N LYS A 241 -18.72 -42.91 18.97
CA LYS A 241 -19.02 -42.31 17.67
C LYS A 241 -20.42 -42.70 17.18
N HIS A 242 -21.05 -41.82 16.39
CA HIS A 242 -22.29 -41.97 15.59
C HIS A 242 -23.60 -41.91 16.40
N ALA A 243 -24.69 -41.26 16.00
CA ALA A 243 -25.08 -40.38 14.88
C ALA A 243 -26.40 -39.67 15.29
N CYS A 244 -26.75 -38.54 14.67
CA CYS A 244 -28.06 -38.26 14.07
C CYS A 244 -28.29 -36.75 13.90
N GLU A 245 -28.91 -36.44 12.76
CA GLU A 245 -29.18 -35.15 12.16
C GLU A 245 -30.35 -34.39 12.83
N CYS A 246 -30.21 -33.06 12.97
CA CYS A 246 -31.26 -32.05 12.77
C CYS A 246 -30.60 -30.64 12.79
N SER A 247 -30.97 -29.79 11.84
CA SER A 247 -30.36 -28.49 11.50
C SER A 247 -30.86 -27.31 12.39
N PRO A 248 -30.53 -26.02 12.13
CA PRO A 248 -29.32 -25.42 11.57
C PRO A 248 -28.83 -24.26 12.48
N GLU A 249 -27.71 -24.40 13.17
CA GLU A 249 -26.93 -23.25 13.63
C GLU A 249 -25.46 -23.52 13.27
N PRO A 250 -24.77 -22.61 12.57
CA PRO A 250 -23.45 -22.91 12.03
C PRO A 250 -22.45 -23.00 13.18
N ASN A 251 -22.15 -24.24 13.57
CA ASN A 251 -21.09 -24.55 14.52
C ASN A 251 -19.80 -23.85 14.06
N PRO A 252 -19.09 -23.12 14.95
CA PRO A 252 -17.87 -22.40 14.58
C PRO A 252 -16.77 -23.31 14.00
N CYS A 253 -16.79 -24.60 14.32
CA CYS A 253 -15.88 -25.60 13.74
C CYS A 253 -16.14 -25.87 12.25
N GLN A 254 -17.38 -25.74 11.76
CA GLN A 254 -17.72 -25.96 10.35
C GLN A 254 -17.22 -24.80 9.48
N LYS A 255 -17.28 -23.56 9.99
CA LYS A 255 -16.65 -22.40 9.32
C LYS A 255 -15.14 -22.58 9.16
N VAL A 256 -14.47 -23.19 10.15
CA VAL A 256 -13.03 -23.49 10.08
C VAL A 256 -12.74 -24.60 9.07
N SER A 257 -13.57 -25.65 8.99
CA SER A 257 -13.37 -26.71 7.98
C SER A 257 -13.60 -26.19 6.55
N TYR A 258 -14.62 -25.35 6.30
CA TYR A 258 -14.80 -24.69 5.01
C TYR A 258 -13.64 -23.76 4.66
N SER A 259 -13.08 -23.05 5.65
CA SER A 259 -11.90 -22.22 5.46
C SER A 259 -10.66 -23.05 5.10
N LEU A 260 -10.43 -24.17 5.77
CA LEU A 260 -9.30 -25.07 5.47
C LEU A 260 -9.44 -25.77 4.12
N GLU A 261 -10.66 -26.18 3.74
CA GLU A 261 -10.93 -26.75 2.42
C GLU A 261 -10.75 -25.73 1.30
N ASN A 262 -11.12 -24.47 1.53
CA ASN A 262 -10.89 -23.38 0.57
C ASN A 262 -9.40 -23.09 0.42
N VAL A 263 -8.65 -23.00 1.54
CA VAL A 263 -7.19 -22.84 1.50
C VAL A 263 -6.52 -24.01 0.78
N LYS A 264 -6.98 -25.25 1.02
CA LYS A 264 -6.48 -26.43 0.30
C LYS A 264 -6.76 -26.36 -1.21
N LYS A 265 -7.95 -25.92 -1.61
CA LYS A 265 -8.30 -25.71 -3.02
C LYS A 265 -7.46 -24.61 -3.67
N GLU A 266 -7.21 -23.51 -2.96
CA GLU A 266 -6.34 -22.43 -3.44
C GLU A 266 -4.89 -22.89 -3.58
N LEU A 267 -4.36 -23.64 -2.62
CA LEU A 267 -3.01 -24.23 -2.70
C LEU A 267 -2.89 -25.22 -3.86
N ASN A 268 -3.90 -26.05 -4.09
CA ASN A 268 -3.91 -26.97 -5.23
C ASN A 268 -4.05 -26.22 -6.57
N SER A 269 -4.82 -25.14 -6.63
CA SER A 269 -4.90 -24.30 -7.84
C SER A 269 -3.58 -23.57 -8.09
N PHE A 270 -2.91 -23.10 -7.03
CA PHE A 270 -1.62 -22.43 -7.12
C PHE A 270 -0.54 -23.39 -7.61
N THR A 271 -0.45 -24.59 -7.04
CA THR A 271 0.50 -25.62 -7.48
C THR A 271 0.29 -26.00 -8.95
N HIS A 272 -0.96 -26.19 -9.38
CA HIS A 272 -1.27 -26.47 -10.78
C HIS A 272 -0.86 -25.33 -11.72
N LYS A 273 -1.18 -24.07 -11.37
CA LYS A 273 -0.76 -22.89 -12.16
C LYS A 273 0.76 -22.74 -12.22
N THR A 274 1.47 -23.05 -11.13
CA THR A 274 2.93 -23.03 -11.15
C THR A 274 3.50 -24.13 -12.04
N GLU A 275 2.88 -25.31 -12.06
CA GLU A 275 3.29 -26.41 -12.93
C GLU A 275 3.05 -26.09 -14.41
N GLU A 276 1.89 -25.53 -14.74
CA GLU A 276 1.59 -25.04 -16.10
C GLU A 276 2.61 -23.98 -16.55
N PHE A 277 2.89 -22.99 -15.71
CA PHE A 277 3.89 -21.95 -16.01
C PHE A 277 5.30 -22.54 -16.22
N LEU A 278 5.70 -23.50 -15.39
CA LEU A 278 6.99 -24.18 -15.54
C LEU A 278 7.04 -25.04 -16.81
N SER A 279 5.92 -25.66 -17.21
CA SER A 279 5.84 -26.42 -18.46
C SER A 279 5.94 -25.52 -19.70
N ASP A 280 5.26 -24.36 -19.70
CA ASP A 280 5.30 -23.39 -20.80
C ASP A 280 6.70 -22.76 -20.93
N THR A 281 7.32 -22.40 -19.81
CA THR A 281 8.70 -21.87 -19.82
C THR A 281 9.72 -22.90 -20.32
N ARG A 282 9.57 -24.18 -19.94
CA ARG A 282 10.40 -25.28 -20.50
C ARG A 282 10.19 -25.44 -22.00
N TYR A 283 8.95 -25.39 -22.48
CA TYR A 283 8.64 -25.47 -23.90
C TYR A 283 9.26 -24.31 -24.69
N ARG A 284 9.16 -23.09 -24.18
CA ARG A 284 9.76 -21.90 -24.79
C ARG A 284 11.29 -21.97 -24.83
N LEU A 285 11.92 -22.44 -23.76
CA LEU A 285 13.37 -22.68 -23.75
C LEU A 285 13.78 -23.74 -24.79
N HIS A 286 13.02 -24.82 -24.90
CA HIS A 286 13.26 -25.85 -25.91
C HIS A 286 13.15 -25.27 -27.34
N LEU A 287 12.15 -24.44 -27.61
CA LEU A 287 11.98 -23.79 -28.91
C LEU A 287 13.16 -22.87 -29.24
N ILE A 288 13.61 -22.06 -28.28
CA ILE A 288 14.77 -21.18 -28.44
C ILE A 288 16.03 -22.02 -28.74
N ASN A 289 16.28 -23.06 -27.95
CA ASN A 289 17.44 -23.93 -28.15
C ASN A 289 17.41 -24.59 -29.53
N ARG A 290 16.25 -25.06 -30.00
CA ARG A 290 16.09 -25.59 -31.35
C ARG A 290 16.45 -24.56 -32.42
N THR A 291 15.91 -23.34 -32.32
CA THR A 291 16.22 -22.27 -33.29
C THR A 291 17.69 -21.87 -33.28
N LEU A 292 18.34 -21.95 -32.11
CA LEU A 292 19.76 -21.66 -31.96
C LEU A 292 20.59 -22.72 -32.67
N VAL A 293 20.30 -24.00 -32.46
CA VAL A 293 20.95 -25.12 -33.16
C VAL A 293 20.77 -25.00 -34.68
N GLU A 294 19.54 -24.74 -35.16
CA GLU A 294 19.27 -24.54 -36.60
C GLU A 294 20.09 -23.36 -37.17
N SER A 295 20.29 -22.30 -36.40
CA SER A 295 21.12 -21.15 -36.79
C SER A 295 22.62 -21.45 -36.80
N GLU A 296 23.10 -22.28 -35.86
CA GLU A 296 24.49 -22.73 -35.81
C GLU A 296 24.82 -23.64 -36.99
N ASP A 297 23.93 -24.59 -37.29
CA ASP A 297 24.06 -25.50 -38.43
C ASP A 297 24.10 -24.69 -39.74
N PHE A 298 23.20 -23.73 -39.92
CA PHE A 298 23.19 -22.86 -41.09
C PHE A 298 24.50 -22.06 -41.26
N LEU A 299 25.06 -21.54 -40.15
CA LEU A 299 26.34 -20.82 -40.18
C LEU A 299 27.52 -21.76 -40.49
N ASN A 300 27.49 -22.99 -40.00
CA ASN A 300 28.50 -23.99 -40.26
C ASN A 300 28.49 -24.44 -41.72
N ASP A 301 27.30 -24.67 -42.30
CA ASP A 301 27.13 -24.98 -43.72
C ASP A 301 27.66 -23.86 -44.61
N ARG A 302 27.33 -22.60 -44.31
CA ARG A 302 27.87 -21.43 -45.03
C ARG A 302 29.39 -21.32 -44.94
N LYS A 303 29.98 -21.65 -43.79
CA LYS A 303 31.45 -21.68 -43.65
C LYS A 303 32.06 -22.80 -44.49
N LEU A 304 31.41 -23.96 -44.58
CA LEU A 304 31.84 -25.10 -45.38
C LEU A 304 31.79 -24.77 -46.89
N GLU A 305 30.71 -24.14 -47.36
CA GLU A 305 30.58 -23.66 -48.74
C GLU A 305 31.69 -22.66 -49.12
N ARG A 306 31.97 -21.69 -48.24
CA ARG A 306 33.06 -20.72 -48.45
C ARG A 306 34.44 -21.37 -48.50
N LYS A 307 34.65 -22.50 -47.81
CA LYS A 307 35.89 -23.28 -47.90
C LYS A 307 35.98 -24.09 -49.19
N ARG A 308 34.85 -24.53 -49.76
CA ARG A 308 34.82 -25.26 -51.04
C ARG A 308 34.98 -24.36 -52.27
N GLN A 309 34.70 -23.07 -52.14
CA GLN A 309 34.87 -22.06 -53.20
C GLN A 309 36.27 -21.44 -53.26
N LYS A 310 37.17 -21.82 -52.34
CA LYS A 310 38.59 -21.46 -52.34
C LYS A 310 39.42 -22.68 -52.70
#